data_AF-A0A9E1UCP5-F1
#
_entry.id   AF-A0A9E1UCP5-F1
#
_cell.length_a   1.000
_cell.length_b   1.000
_cell.length_c   1.000
_cell.angle_alpha   90.00
_cell.angle_beta   90.00
_cell.angle_gamma   90.00
#
_symmetry.space_group_name_H-M   'P 1'
#
loop_
_entity.id
_entity.type
_entity.pdbx_description
1 polymer ?
#
loop_
_entity_poly.entity_id
_entity_poly.type
_entity_poly.pdbx_seq_one_letter_code
_entity_poly.pdbx_strand_id
1 'polypeptide(L)'
;MLLENLLPNLSADINSIIIHVIAIVGIILLVYAIFLETEKRQDIIFMLSGICLFIYALFINNLIFMIATGGLVLASLVEFIEILLGIHKDTKYNLKKLVRKK
;
A
#
# COMPACT_ATOMS: atom_id res chain seq x y z
N MET A 1 -23.13 -3.61 -19.38
CA MET A 1 -22.49 -4.92 -19.16
C MET A 1 -21.04 -4.85 -18.67
N LEU A 2 -20.06 -4.22 -19.36
CA LEU A 2 -18.66 -4.19 -18.88
C LEU A 2 -18.45 -3.46 -17.55
N LEU A 3 -19.20 -2.37 -17.31
CA LEU A 3 -19.11 -1.56 -16.08
C LEU A 3 -19.93 -2.12 -14.90
N GLU A 4 -20.95 -2.93 -15.16
CA GLU A 4 -21.86 -3.42 -14.10
C GLU A 4 -21.20 -4.42 -13.15
N ASN A 5 -20.13 -5.09 -13.61
CA ASN A 5 -19.34 -6.01 -12.78
C ASN A 5 -18.10 -5.35 -12.16
N LEU A 6 -17.82 -4.08 -12.46
CA LEU A 6 -16.66 -3.38 -11.93
C LEU A 6 -16.90 -2.92 -10.49
N LEU A 7 -18.16 -2.65 -10.14
CA LEU A 7 -18.55 -2.25 -8.79
C LEU A 7 -18.93 -3.51 -8.00
N PRO A 8 -18.36 -3.72 -6.79
CA PRO A 8 -18.81 -4.79 -5.93
C PRO A 8 -20.28 -4.60 -5.59
N ASN A 9 -21.01 -5.71 -5.44
CA ASN A 9 -22.41 -5.67 -5.01
C ASN A 9 -22.45 -5.15 -3.56
N LEU A 10 -22.78 -3.87 -3.38
CA LEU A 10 -22.88 -3.28 -2.05
C LEU A 10 -24.07 -3.90 -1.32
N SER A 11 -23.80 -4.63 -0.24
CA SER A 11 -24.84 -5.05 0.68
C SER A 11 -25.46 -3.83 1.36
N ALA A 12 -26.72 -3.92 1.77
CA ALA A 12 -27.42 -2.84 2.47
C ALA A 12 -26.95 -2.60 3.92
N ASP A 13 -25.90 -3.30 4.36
CA ASP A 13 -25.32 -3.16 5.69
C ASP A 13 -24.28 -2.04 5.74
N ILE A 14 -24.42 -1.13 6.70
CA ILE A 14 -23.55 0.05 6.85
C ILE A 14 -22.10 -0.37 7.11
N ASN A 15 -21.88 -1.44 7.88
CA ASN A 15 -20.53 -1.91 8.19
C ASN A 15 -19.81 -2.39 6.92
N SER A 16 -20.51 -3.15 6.08
CA SER A 16 -20.01 -3.56 4.77
C SER A 16 -19.61 -2.36 3.91
N ILE A 17 -20.47 -1.34 3.85
CA ILE A 17 -20.19 -0.12 3.06
C ILE A 17 -18.91 0.57 3.55
N ILE A 18 -18.76 0.77 4.86
CA ILE A 18 -17.57 1.42 5.45
C ILE A 18 -16.30 0.65 5.08
N ILE A 19 -16.32 -0.69 5.18
CA ILE A 19 -15.14 -1.51 4.87
C ILE A 19 -14.79 -1.43 3.38
N HIS A 20 -15.79 -1.41 2.48
CA HIS A 20 -15.53 -1.23 1.04
C HIS A 20 -14.96 0.15 0.73
N VAL A 21 -15.43 1.21 1.40
CA VAL A 21 -14.86 2.56 1.25
C VAL A 21 -13.40 2.58 1.73
N ILE A 22 -13.11 1.96 2.88
CA ILE A 22 -11.72 1.81 3.38
C ILE A 22 -10.85 1.07 2.35
N ALA A 23 -11.37 0.00 1.73
CA ALA A 23 -10.66 -0.74 0.69
C ALA A 23 -10.35 0.15 -0.53
N ILE A 24 -11.33 0.93 -1.01
CA ILE A 24 -11.16 1.86 -2.13
C ILE A 24 -10.08 2.90 -1.81
N VAL A 25 -10.14 3.50 -0.61
CA VAL A 25 -9.10 4.44 -0.15
C VAL A 25 -7.73 3.75 -0.11
N GLY A 26 -7.66 2.52 0.39
CA GLY A 26 -6.45 1.71 0.39
C GLY A 26 -5.87 1.51 -1.02
N ILE A 27 -6.70 1.20 -2.01
CA ILE A 27 -6.28 1.06 -3.42
C ILE A 27 -5.71 2.39 -3.95
N ILE A 28 -6.39 3.51 -3.70
CA ILE A 28 -5.94 4.83 -4.15
C ILE A 28 -4.57 5.17 -3.54
N LEU A 29 -4.39 4.91 -2.24
CA LEU A 29 -3.13 5.13 -1.54
C LEU A 29 -2.02 4.23 -2.08
N LEU A 30 -2.31 2.96 -2.36
CA LEU A 30 -1.35 2.01 -2.91
C LEU A 30 -0.84 2.49 -4.28
N VAL A 31 -1.74 2.91 -5.17
CA VAL A 31 -1.38 3.45 -6.48
C VAL A 31 -0.59 4.75 -6.33
N TYR A 32 -0.99 5.63 -5.41
CA TYR A 32 -0.27 6.87 -5.15
C TYR A 32 1.16 6.64 -4.64
N ALA A 33 1.38 5.64 -3.78
CA ALA A 33 2.70 5.29 -3.26
C ALA A 33 3.70 4.91 -4.38
N ILE A 34 3.23 4.33 -5.49
CA ILE A 34 4.09 3.95 -6.63
C ILE A 34 4.75 5.18 -7.27
N PHE A 35 4.06 6.33 -7.27
CA PHE A 35 4.56 7.56 -7.90
C PHE A 35 5.34 8.46 -6.94
N LEU A 36 5.49 8.06 -5.68
CA LEU A 36 6.14 8.89 -4.67
C LEU A 36 7.66 8.72 -4.76
N GLU A 37 8.38 9.81 -5.07
CA GLU A 37 9.85 9.77 -5.18
C GLU A 37 10.58 9.75 -3.82
N THR A 38 9.91 10.22 -2.76
CA THR A 38 10.46 10.34 -1.41
C THR A 38 10.27 9.05 -0.61
N GLU A 39 11.34 8.30 -0.38
CA GLU A 39 11.35 6.99 0.31
C GLU A 39 10.59 7.01 1.64
N LYS A 40 10.95 7.94 2.54
CA LYS A 40 10.26 8.08 3.85
C LYS A 40 8.75 8.22 3.75
N ARG A 41 8.26 8.91 2.72
CA ARG A 41 6.83 9.15 2.55
C ARG A 41 6.18 7.97 1.82
N GLN A 42 6.94 7.28 0.97
CA GLN A 42 6.48 6.12 0.22
C GLN A 42 6.15 4.96 1.15
N ASP A 43 7.04 4.67 2.10
CA ASP A 43 6.87 3.52 3.00
C ASP A 43 5.68 3.68 3.95
N ILE A 44 5.48 4.89 4.47
CA ILE A 44 4.30 5.20 5.31
C ILE A 44 3.01 4.98 4.51
N ILE A 45 2.97 5.41 3.25
CA ILE A 45 1.78 5.28 2.42
C ILE A 45 1.56 3.82 2.02
N PHE A 46 2.62 3.05 1.73
CA PHE A 46 2.51 1.61 1.53
C PHE A 46 1.96 0.91 2.77
N MET A 47 2.46 1.25 3.96
CA MET A 47 1.98 0.70 5.22
C MET A 47 0.50 1.02 5.44
N LEU A 48 0.09 2.27 5.28
CA LEU A 48 -1.30 2.70 5.45
C LEU A 48 -2.23 2.02 4.43
N SER A 49 -1.81 1.96 3.17
CA SER A 49 -2.55 1.26 2.12
C SER A 49 -2.70 -0.24 2.42
N GLY A 50 -1.63 -0.89 2.87
CA GLY A 50 -1.61 -2.29 3.26
C GLY A 50 -2.55 -2.58 4.43
N ILE A 51 -2.61 -1.71 5.44
CA ILE A 51 -3.54 -1.85 6.58
C ILE A 51 -4.99 -1.77 6.09
N CYS A 52 -5.34 -0.78 5.26
CA CYS A 52 -6.69 -0.65 4.70
C CYS A 52 -7.10 -1.91 3.91
N LEU A 53 -6.20 -2.43 3.07
CA LEU A 53 -6.46 -3.62 2.26
C LEU A 53 -6.47 -4.90 3.10
N PHE A 54 -5.68 -4.97 4.18
CA PHE A 54 -5.69 -6.10 5.11
C PHE A 54 -6.99 -6.18 5.90
N ILE A 55 -7.55 -5.05 6.34
CA ILE A 55 -8.89 -4.99 6.97
C ILE A 55 -9.94 -5.55 6.00
N TYR A 56 -9.89 -5.16 4.73
CA TYR A 56 -10.79 -5.73 3.72
C TYR A 56 -10.54 -7.23 3.48
N ALA A 57 -9.28 -7.67 3.48
CA ALA A 57 -8.91 -9.08 3.34
C ALA A 57 -9.49 -9.95 4.47
N LEU A 58 -9.44 -9.45 5.71
CA LEU A 58 -10.10 -10.06 6.87
C LEU A 58 -11.61 -10.13 6.67
N PHE A 59 -12.24 -9.03 6.22
CA PHE A 59 -13.69 -8.98 5.99
C PHE A 59 -14.18 -10.02 4.98
N ILE A 60 -13.44 -10.22 3.89
CA ILE A 60 -13.78 -11.23 2.86
C ILE A 60 -13.24 -12.63 3.18
N ASN A 61 -12.59 -12.83 4.34
CA ASN A 61 -11.96 -14.07 4.76
C ASN A 61 -11.01 -14.70 3.71
N ASN A 62 -10.24 -13.87 3.01
CA ASN A 62 -9.32 -14.34 1.96
C ASN A 62 -7.88 -14.43 2.48
N LEU A 63 -7.44 -15.65 2.80
CA LEU A 63 -6.11 -15.91 3.36
C LEU A 63 -4.96 -15.47 2.44
N ILE A 64 -5.06 -15.69 1.12
CA ILE A 64 -4.02 -15.29 0.16
C ILE A 64 -3.87 -13.76 0.19
N PHE A 65 -5.00 -13.06 0.18
CA PHE A 65 -5.00 -11.61 0.19
C PHE A 65 -4.53 -11.03 1.53
N MET A 66 -4.86 -11.69 2.66
CA MET A 66 -4.32 -11.36 3.98
C MET A 66 -2.80 -11.49 4.01
N ILE A 67 -2.24 -12.58 3.49
CA ILE A 67 -0.78 -12.78 3.47
C ILE A 67 -0.11 -11.72 2.59
N ALA A 68 -0.66 -11.44 1.40
CA ALA A 68 -0.09 -10.45 0.50
C ALA A 68 -0.07 -9.04 1.11
N THR A 69 -1.20 -8.60 1.66
CA THR A 69 -1.33 -7.26 2.26
C THR A 69 -0.62 -7.16 3.61
N GLY A 70 -0.63 -8.22 4.42
CA GLY A 70 0.13 -8.31 5.66
C GLY A 70 1.64 -8.29 5.41
N GLY A 71 2.12 -9.00 4.38
CA GLY A 71 3.51 -8.94 3.93
C GLY A 71 3.92 -7.53 3.50
N LEU A 72 3.05 -6.81 2.77
CA LEU A 72 3.28 -5.42 2.40
C LEU A 72 3.41 -4.50 3.63
N VAL A 73 2.53 -4.66 4.62
CA VAL A 73 2.58 -3.89 5.87
C VAL A 73 3.87 -4.17 6.63
N LEU A 74 4.25 -5.45 6.77
CA LEU A 74 5.47 -5.82 7.48
C LEU A 74 6.73 -5.31 6.77
N ALA A 75 6.81 -5.45 5.44
CA ALA A 75 7.95 -4.98 4.67
C ALA A 75 8.12 -3.46 4.78
N SER A 76 7.04 -2.70 4.55
CA SER A 76 7.06 -1.23 4.67
C SER A 76 7.32 -0.75 6.10
N LEU A 77 6.87 -1.49 7.12
CA LEU A 77 7.17 -1.18 8.52
C LEU A 77 8.66 -1.38 8.83
N VAL A 78 9.28 -2.47 8.36
CA VAL A 78 10.71 -2.71 8.56
C VAL A 78 11.53 -1.61 7.90
N GLU A 79 11.23 -1.27 6.64
CA GLU A 79 11.93 -0.20 5.91
C GLU A 79 11.75 1.16 6.61
N PHE A 80 10.54 1.46 7.06
CA PHE A 80 10.26 2.68 7.83
C PHE A 80 11.07 2.75 9.13
N ILE A 81 11.20 1.64 9.88
CA ILE A 81 12.00 1.56 11.10
C ILE A 81 13.50 1.75 10.79
N GLU A 82 14.02 1.11 9.75
CA GLU A 82 15.42 1.26 9.33
C GLU A 82 15.76 2.71 8.99
N ILE A 83 14.84 3.41 8.33
CA ILE A 83 14.98 4.82 8.01
C ILE A 83 14.89 5.71 9.26
N LEU A 84 14.02 5.38 10.21
CA LEU A 84 13.89 6.12 11.47
C LEU A 84 15.16 6.00 12.32
N LEU A 85 15.77 4.81 12.35
CA LEU A 85 17.03 4.55 13.04
C LEU A 85 18.27 5.12 12.33
N GLY A 86 18.12 5.62 11.09
CA GLY A 86 19.23 6.16 10.31
C GLY A 86 20.25 5.10 9.86
N ILE A 87 19.87 3.81 9.90
CA ILE A 87 20.71 2.68 9.49
C ILE A 87 20.57 2.44 7.98
N HIS A 88 19.61 3.12 7.34
CA HIS A 88 19.30 2.94 5.94
C HIS A 88 20.53 3.21 5.05
N LYS A 89 20.99 2.16 4.36
CA LYS A 89 21.95 2.31 3.27
C LYS A 89 21.18 2.90 2.11
N ASP A 90 21.44 4.17 1.78
CA ASP A 90 21.02 4.81 0.52
C ASP A 90 21.54 3.98 -0.67
N THR A 91 20.82 2.91 -1.00
CA THR A 91 21.15 2.00 -2.10
C THR A 91 20.37 2.39 -3.35
N LYS A 92 19.81 3.61 -3.39
CA LYS A 92 19.43 4.21 -4.65
C LYS A 92 20.70 4.56 -5.43
N TYR A 93 21.06 3.60 -6.28
CA TYR A 93 21.89 3.75 -7.47
C TYR A 93 21.73 5.17 -8.01
N ASN A 94 22.70 6.03 -7.67
CA ASN A 94 22.66 7.45 -7.98
C ASN A 94 23.10 7.62 -9.44
N LEU A 95 22.36 7.00 -10.38
CA LEU A 95 22.62 7.03 -11.81
C LEU A 95 22.65 8.47 -12.32
N LYS A 96 21.79 9.35 -11.78
CA LYS A 96 21.84 10.79 -12.09
C LYS A 96 23.16 11.45 -11.67
N LYS A 97 23.81 11.00 -10.59
CA LYS A 97 25.12 11.51 -10.14
C LYS A 97 26.28 10.95 -10.97
N LEU A 98 26.12 9.74 -11.52
CA LEU A 98 27.09 9.10 -12.42
C LEU A 98 27.01 9.65 -13.86
N VAL A 99 25.81 9.94 -14.37
CA VAL A 99 25.60 10.50 -15.72
C VAL A 99 26.03 11.96 -15.82
N ARG A 100 25.86 12.75 -14.76
CA ARG A 100 26.25 14.17 -14.73
C ARG A 100 27.77 14.40 -14.54
N LYS A 101 28.54 13.32 -14.37
CA LYS A 101 30.00 13.33 -14.22
C LYS A 101 30.76 12.93 -15.50
N LYS A 102 30.06 12.68 -16.60
CA LYS A 102 30.64 12.60 -17.95
C LYS A 102 30.41 13.92 -18.68
#